data_AF-A0A318CVE3-F1
#
_entry.id   AF-A0A318CVE3-F1
#
_cell.length_a   1.000
_cell.length_b   1.000
_cell.length_c   1.000
_cell.angle_alpha   90.00
_cell.angle_beta   90.00
_cell.angle_gamma   90.00
#
_symmetry.space_group_name_H-M   'P 1'
#
loop_
_entity.id
_entity.type
_entity.pdbx_description
1 polymer ?
#
loop_
_entity_poly.entity_id
_entity_poly.type
_entity_poly.pdbx_seq_one_letter_code
_entity_poly.pdbx_strand_id
1 'polypeptide(L)' 'MDFLIANEGEPLVLIEAKLSNTKPSPALNKFQFVLKKPAVQLIENSEYYRMIPNGDQYILVAPAYQWFRVCHSKILD' A
#
# COMPACT_ATOMS: atom_id res chain seq x y z
N MET A 1 5.12 -5.07 6.94
CA MET A 1 4.41 -3.79 7.04
C MET A 1 5.32 -2.89 7.82
N ASP A 2 5.63 -1.73 7.24
CA ASP A 2 6.75 -0.91 7.69
C ASP A 2 6.25 0.44 8.20
N PHE A 3 5.19 0.99 7.60
CA PHE A 3 4.55 2.21 8.06
C PHE A 3 3.03 2.09 8.16
N LEU A 4 2.46 2.84 9.10
CA LEU A 4 1.04 3.15 9.20
C LEU A 4 0.92 4.68 9.23
N ILE A 5 0.20 5.25 8.27
CA ILE A 5 -0.18 6.67 8.33
C ILE A 5 -1.49 6.75 9.09
N ALA A 6 -1.53 7.64 10.08
CA ALA A 6 -2.71 7.91 10.90
C ALA A 6 -2.94 9.40 11.01
N ASN A 7 -4.21 9.80 11.20
CA ASN A 7 -4.60 11.16 11.53
C ASN A 7 -5.40 11.11 12.83
N GLU A 8 -5.02 11.92 13.82
CA GLU A 8 -5.71 11.97 15.13
C GLU A 8 -5.88 10.60 15.81
N GLY A 9 -4.90 9.70 15.62
CA GLY A 9 -4.94 8.34 16.17
C GLY A 9 -5.71 7.33 15.31
N GLU A 10 -6.39 7.77 14.25
CA GLU A 10 -7.14 6.90 13.34
C GLU A 10 -6.27 6.44 12.15
N PRO A 11 -6.14 5.12 11.93
CA PRO A 11 -5.44 4.56 10.77
C PRO A 11 -6.06 5.00 9.43
N LEU A 12 -5.21 5.52 8.53
CA LEU A 12 -5.61 5.93 7.17
C LEU A 12 -5.09 4.97 6.09
N VAL A 13 -3.79 4.61 6.11
CA VAL A 13 -3.20 3.72 5.10
C VAL A 13 -2.02 2.93 5.67
N LEU A 14 -1.93 1.66 5.26
CA LEU A 14 -0.82 0.76 5.56
C LEU A 14 0.18 0.74 4.42
N ILE A 15 1.47 0.81 4.72
CA ILE A 15 2.53 0.83 3.72
C ILE A 15 3.60 -0.23 4.06
N GLU A 16 3.99 -0.98 3.05
CA GLU A 16 5.13 -1.89 3.06
C GLU A 16 6.06 -1.54 1.90
N ALA A 17 7.36 -1.50 2.13
CA ALA A 17 8.38 -1.23 1.12
C ALA A 17 9.26 -2.47 0.93
N LYS A 18 9.45 -2.89 -0.32
CA LYS A 18 10.36 -4.00 -0.67
C LYS A 18 11.23 -3.61 -1.86
N LEU A 19 12.40 -4.22 -1.95
CA LEU A 19 13.26 -4.03 -3.12
C LEU A 19 12.61 -4.61 -4.38
N SER A 20 12.22 -5.89 -4.36
CA SER A 20 11.74 -6.58 -5.57
C SER A 20 10.58 -7.56 -5.37
N ASN A 21 10.31 -8.02 -4.14
CA ASN A 21 9.25 -8.99 -3.92
C ASN A 21 7.88 -8.35 -4.13
N THR A 22 7.16 -8.82 -5.13
CA THR A 22 5.88 -8.24 -5.55
C THR A 22 4.66 -8.85 -4.87
N LYS A 23 4.85 -9.81 -3.96
CA LYS A 23 3.78 -10.40 -3.16
C LYS A 23 3.71 -9.70 -1.79
N PRO A 24 2.54 -9.15 -1.41
CA PRO A 24 2.28 -8.62 -0.07
C PRO A 24 2.69 -9.61 1.01
N SER A 25 3.34 -9.13 2.07
CA SER A 25 3.71 -10.00 3.18
C SER A 25 2.46 -10.52 3.92
N PRO A 26 2.54 -11.68 4.61
CA PRO A 26 1.48 -12.13 5.49
C PRO A 26 1.07 -11.08 6.54
N ALA A 27 2.03 -10.28 7.02
CA ALA A 27 1.76 -9.18 7.94
C ALA A 27 0.88 -8.11 7.30
N LEU A 28 1.23 -7.62 6.10
CA LEU A 28 0.42 -6.60 5.40
C LEU A 28 -0.99 -7.11 5.12
N ASN A 29 -1.13 -8.36 4.67
CA ASN A 29 -2.45 -8.99 4.45
C ASN A 29 -3.28 -9.00 5.75
N LYS A 30 -2.68 -9.45 6.86
CA LYS A 30 -3.35 -9.54 8.17
C LYS A 30 -3.78 -8.17 8.67
N PHE A 31 -2.89 -7.17 8.62
CA PHE A 31 -3.20 -5.83 9.12
C PHE A 31 -4.28 -5.13 8.28
N GLN A 32 -4.25 -5.25 6.95
CA GLN A 32 -5.34 -4.71 6.13
C GLN A 32 -6.67 -5.40 6.47
N PHE A 33 -6.66 -6.72 6.58
CA PHE A 33 -7.87 -7.49 6.88
C PHE A 33 -8.51 -7.07 8.21
N VAL A 34 -7.69 -6.84 9.25
CA VAL A 34 -8.17 -6.45 10.59
C VAL A 34 -8.59 -4.98 10.64
N LEU A 35 -7.76 -4.07 10.11
CA LEU A 35 -7.99 -2.63 10.22
C LEU A 35 -8.98 -2.09 9.18
N LYS A 36 -9.24 -2.87 8.12
CA LYS A 36 -10.11 -2.51 6.99
C LYS A 36 -9.72 -1.19 6.32
N LYS A 37 -8.43 -0.86 6.34
CA LYS A 37 -7.88 0.36 5.71
C LYS A 37 -7.15 0.03 4.40
N PRO A 38 -7.05 1.01 3.48
CA PRO A 38 -6.20 0.89 2.30
C PRO A 38 -4.79 0.41 2.63
N ALA A 39 -4.22 -0.43 1.76
CA ALA A 39 -2.87 -0.93 1.91
C ALA A 39 -2.12 -0.89 0.58
N VAL A 40 -0.84 -0.52 0.67
CA VAL A 40 0.04 -0.33 -0.48
C VAL A 40 1.36 -1.03 -0.21
N GLN A 41 1.84 -1.81 -1.17
CA GLN A 41 3.22 -2.29 -1.20
C GLN A 41 4.00 -1.51 -2.27
N LEU A 42 4.98 -0.75 -1.83
CA LEU A 42 5.93 -0.06 -2.71
C LEU A 42 7.08 -0.99 -3.06
N ILE A 43 7.40 -1.06 -4.35
CA ILE A 43 8.55 -1.82 -4.85
C ILE A 43 9.51 -0.91 -5.60
N GLU A 44 10.81 -1.18 -5.55
CA GLU A 44 11.81 -0.34 -6.22
C GLU A 44 11.65 -0.39 -7.73
N ASN A 45 11.59 -1.61 -8.29
CA ASN A 45 11.60 -1.84 -9.73
C ASN A 45 10.37 -2.63 -10.18
N SER A 46 9.44 -1.95 -10.85
CA SER A 46 8.37 -2.55 -11.65
C SER A 46 7.91 -1.56 -12.72
N GLU A 47 7.47 -2.09 -13.85
CA GLU A 47 6.93 -1.27 -14.95
C GLU A 47 5.46 -0.89 -14.73
N TYR A 48 4.73 -1.71 -13.97
CA TYR A 48 3.29 -1.58 -13.78
C TYR A 48 2.88 -1.68 -12.31
N TYR A 49 1.71 -1.14 -12.00
CA TYR A 49 1.03 -1.41 -10.74
C TYR A 49 0.15 -2.66 -10.86
N ARG A 50 -0.19 -3.26 -9.72
CA ARG A 50 -1.11 -4.40 -9.61
C ARG A 50 -2.03 -4.25 -8.43
N MET A 51 -3.27 -4.72 -8.59
CA MET A 51 -4.23 -4.85 -7.49
C MET A 51 -4.27 -6.32 -7.09
N ILE A 52 -3.91 -6.62 -5.84
CA ILE A 52 -3.91 -7.99 -5.31
C ILE A 52 -5.09 -8.13 -4.35
N PRO A 53 -6.01 -9.09 -4.58
CA PRO A 53 -7.15 -9.29 -3.70
C PRO A 53 -6.72 -9.75 -2.31
N ASN A 54 -7.36 -9.22 -1.27
CA ASN A 54 -7.19 -9.60 0.12
C ASN A 54 -8.54 -9.50 0.86
N GLY A 55 -9.36 -10.56 0.73
CA GLY A 55 -10.74 -10.57 1.20
C GLY A 55 -11.65 -9.67 0.37
N ASP A 56 -12.34 -8.75 1.03
CA ASP A 56 -13.23 -7.72 0.45
C ASP A 56 -12.48 -6.47 -0.04
N GLN A 57 -11.16 -6.40 0.16
CA GLN A 57 -10.31 -5.29 -0.23
C GLN A 57 -9.20 -5.74 -1.19
N TYR A 58 -8.46 -4.75 -1.70
CA TYR A 58 -7.28 -4.99 -2.53
C TYR A 58 -6.06 -4.30 -1.91
N ILE A 59 -4.88 -4.90 -2.12
CA ILE A 59 -3.58 -4.28 -1.86
C ILE A 59 -3.04 -3.79 -3.20
N LEU A 60 -2.70 -2.50 -3.26
CA LEU A 60 -2.02 -1.93 -4.40
C LEU A 60 -0.53 -2.23 -4.30
N VAL A 61 0.04 -2.93 -5.27
CA VAL A 61 1.49 -3.07 -5.44
C VAL A 61 1.93 -2.11 -6.53
N ALA A 62 2.76 -1.12 -6.21
CA ALA A 62 3.15 -0.07 -7.14
C ALA A 62 4.66 0.20 -7.08
N PRO A 63 5.29 0.60 -8.20
CA PRO A 63 6.64 1.13 -8.16
C PRO A 63 6.67 2.39 -7.28
N ALA A 64 7.65 2.50 -6.38
CA ALA A 64 7.72 3.58 -5.40
C ALA A 64 7.69 4.96 -6.06
N TYR A 65 8.40 5.13 -7.18
CA TYR A 65 8.42 6.39 -7.94
C TYR A 65 7.07 6.76 -8.55
N GLN A 66 6.23 5.79 -8.93
CA GLN A 66 4.89 6.06 -9.47
C GLN A 66 3.91 6.45 -8.36
N TRP A 67 4.07 5.87 -7.16
CA TRP A 67 3.23 6.21 -6.02
C TRP A 67 3.31 7.70 -5.66
N PHE A 68 4.51 8.28 -5.65
CA PHE A 68 4.68 9.72 -5.40
C PHE A 68 3.99 10.59 -6.47
N ARG A 69 3.97 10.15 -7.73
CA ARG A 69 3.27 10.86 -8.81
C ARG A 69 1.75 10.82 -8.65
N VAL A 70 1.20 9.68 -8.22
CA VAL A 70 -0.25 9.50 -8.02
C VAL A 70 -0.73 10.23 -6.77
N CYS A 71 0.04 10.20 -5.66
CA CYS A 71 -0.30 10.94 -4.45
C CYS A 71 -0.33 12.46 -4.68
N HIS A 72 0.56 13.01 -5.54
CA HIS A 72 0.52 14.43 -5.89
C HIS A 72 -0.81 14.85 -6.53
N SER A 73 -1.46 13.97 -7.29
CA SER A 73 -2.74 14.27 -7.95
C SER A 73 -3.95 14.17 -7.01
N LYS A 74 -3.89 13.38 -5.93
CA LYS A 74 -5.03 13.12 -5.05
C LYS A 74 -5.01 13.90 -3.73
N ILE A 75 -3.91 14.59 -3.42
CA ILE A 75 -3.77 15.43 -2.22
C ILE A 75 -4.13 16.90 -2.53
N LEU A 76 -4.27 17.25 -3.82
CA LEU A 76 -4.61 18.60 -4.28
C LEU A 76 -6.06 18.74 -4.78
N ASP A 77 -6.84 17.65 -4.72
CA ASP A 77 -8.28 17.59 -5.01
C ASP A 77 -9.02 17.16 -3.74
#